data_AF-A0A950VX46-F1
#
_entry.id   AF-A0A950VX46-F1
#
_cell.length_a   1.000
_cell.length_b   1.000
_cell.length_c   1.000
_cell.angle_alpha   90.00
_cell.angle_beta   90.00
_cell.angle_gamma   90.00
#
_symmetry.space_group_name_H-M   'P 1'
#
loop_
_entity.id
_entity.type
_entity.pdbx_description
1 polymer ?
#
loop_
_entity_poly.entity_id
_entity_poly.type
_entity_poly.pdbx_seq_one_letter_code
_entity_poly.pdbx_strand_id
1 'polypeptide(L)'
;MRRARITAVLLSVGIALLALAPAALAHAGGGAGWYGETTDAVITNAMFLVILFFPTLIVVFSLIQWRLDKRRHAREDAAKRRAASADWRGGW
;
A
#
# COMPACT_ATOMS: atom_id res chain seq x y z
N MET A 1 -49.79 -5.55 -23.90
CA MET A 1 -48.39 -5.30 -24.35
C MET A 1 -47.39 -5.04 -23.22
N ARG A 2 -47.68 -4.22 -22.19
CA ARG A 2 -46.75 -3.92 -21.08
C ARG A 2 -46.25 -5.15 -20.31
N ARG A 3 -47.15 -6.11 -20.01
CA ARG A 3 -46.81 -7.36 -19.31
C ARG A 3 -45.89 -8.29 -20.12
N ALA A 4 -46.10 -8.36 -21.44
CA ALA A 4 -45.27 -9.11 -22.38
C ALA A 4 -43.85 -8.50 -22.51
N ARG A 5 -43.74 -7.17 -22.47
CA ARG A 5 -42.44 -6.48 -22.46
C ARG A 5 -41.68 -6.71 -21.16
N ILE A 6 -42.36 -6.66 -20.02
CA ILE A 6 -41.73 -6.91 -18.71
C ILE A 6 -41.23 -8.35 -18.60
N THR A 7 -42.04 -9.33 -19.04
CA THR A 7 -41.64 -10.74 -19.05
C THR A 7 -40.47 -11.01 -20.01
N ALA A 8 -40.47 -10.39 -21.19
CA ALA A 8 -39.34 -10.46 -22.12
C ALA A 8 -38.05 -9.86 -21.53
N VAL A 9 -38.14 -8.70 -20.86
CA VAL A 9 -36.99 -8.08 -20.19
C VAL A 9 -36.47 -8.97 -19.07
N LEU A 10 -37.35 -9.49 -18.20
CA LEU A 10 -36.95 -10.40 -17.12
C LEU A 10 -36.30 -11.67 -17.63
N LEU A 11 -36.81 -12.25 -18.71
CA LEU A 11 -36.20 -13.42 -19.36
C LEU A 11 -34.84 -13.08 -19.97
N SER A 12 -34.71 -11.94 -20.65
CA SER A 12 -33.43 -11.52 -21.24
C SER A 12 -32.36 -11.25 -20.17
N VAL A 13 -32.74 -10.61 -19.05
CA VAL A 13 -31.85 -10.38 -17.90
C VAL A 13 -31.51 -11.70 -17.22
N GLY A 14 -32.48 -12.60 -17.04
CA GLY A 14 -32.24 -13.94 -16.50
C GLY A 14 -31.25 -14.71 -17.36
N ILE A 15 -31.44 -14.74 -18.68
CA ILE A 15 -30.53 -15.43 -19.62
C ILE A 15 -29.14 -14.78 -19.61
N ALA A 16 -29.04 -13.44 -19.55
CA ALA A 16 -27.76 -12.75 -19.44
C ALA A 16 -27.02 -13.09 -18.14
N LEU A 17 -27.73 -13.20 -17.01
CA LEU A 17 -27.16 -13.61 -15.73
C LEU A 17 -26.70 -15.07 -15.77
N LEU A 18 -27.49 -15.97 -16.37
CA LEU A 18 -27.08 -17.37 -16.56
C LEU A 18 -25.90 -17.51 -17.53
N ALA A 19 -25.78 -16.65 -18.53
CA ALA A 19 -24.66 -16.63 -19.47
C ALA A 19 -23.35 -16.12 -18.84
N LEU A 20 -23.41 -15.31 -17.78
CA LEU A 20 -22.26 -14.91 -16.96
C LEU A 20 -21.93 -15.94 -15.85
N ALA A 21 -22.85 -16.86 -15.53
CA ALA A 21 -22.63 -17.90 -14.52
C ALA A 21 -21.47 -18.88 -14.78
N PRO A 22 -20.99 -19.14 -16.01
CA PRO A 22 -19.78 -19.94 -16.22
C PRO A 22 -18.53 -19.33 -15.57
N ALA A 23 -18.50 -18.01 -15.33
CA ALA A 23 -17.44 -17.38 -14.53
C ALA A 23 -17.52 -17.75 -13.03
N ALA A 24 -18.70 -18.16 -12.54
CA ALA A 24 -18.89 -18.66 -11.18
C ALA A 24 -18.72 -20.18 -11.06
N LEU A 25 -19.00 -20.94 -12.13
CA LEU A 25 -18.91 -22.41 -12.15
C LEU A 25 -17.53 -22.93 -12.61
N ALA A 26 -16.69 -22.11 -13.23
CA ALA A 26 -15.31 -22.48 -13.56
C ALA A 26 -14.36 -22.32 -12.35
N HIS A 27 -14.64 -23.02 -11.25
CA HIS A 27 -13.68 -23.24 -10.16
C HIS A 27 -12.63 -24.31 -10.51
N ALA A 28 -12.32 -24.51 -11.79
CA ALA A 28 -11.32 -25.49 -12.23
C ALA A 28 -9.88 -25.15 -11.78
N GLY A 29 -9.65 -23.98 -11.17
CA GLY A 29 -8.35 -23.50 -10.69
C GLY A 29 -8.30 -23.17 -9.18
N GLY A 30 -9.10 -23.85 -8.35
CA GLY A 30 -8.91 -23.84 -6.89
C GLY A 30 -9.11 -22.50 -6.17
N GLY A 31 -9.83 -21.54 -6.78
CA GLY A 31 -10.18 -20.27 -6.12
C GLY A 31 -9.00 -19.34 -5.85
N ALA A 32 -7.88 -19.53 -6.56
CA ALA A 32 -6.61 -18.84 -6.30
C ALA A 32 -6.55 -17.35 -6.76
N GLY A 33 -7.69 -16.76 -7.14
CA GLY A 33 -7.77 -15.38 -7.61
C GLY A 33 -6.99 -15.12 -8.91
N TRP A 34 -6.68 -13.85 -9.20
CA TRP A 34 -5.99 -13.42 -10.43
C TRP A 34 -4.54 -13.89 -10.52
N TYR A 35 -3.95 -14.28 -9.39
CA TYR A 35 -2.57 -14.73 -9.31
C TYR A 35 -2.39 -16.20 -9.72
N GLY A 36 -3.49 -16.99 -9.72
CA GLY A 36 -3.44 -18.42 -10.02
C GLY A 36 -2.92 -19.27 -8.85
N GLU A 37 -2.82 -20.57 -9.06
CA GLU A 37 -2.45 -21.55 -8.02
C GLU A 37 -1.06 -21.24 -7.43
N THR A 38 -1.02 -20.93 -6.14
CA THR A 38 0.23 -20.63 -5.42
C THR A 38 0.95 -21.92 -5.05
N THR A 39 2.19 -22.06 -5.52
CA THR A 39 3.06 -23.17 -5.09
C THR A 39 3.77 -22.84 -3.78
N ASP A 40 4.21 -23.88 -3.05
CA ASP A 40 4.93 -23.75 -1.79
C ASP A 40 6.17 -22.84 -1.89
N ALA A 41 6.87 -22.90 -3.03
CA ALA A 41 8.02 -22.05 -3.32
C ALA A 41 7.66 -20.56 -3.42
N VAL A 42 6.51 -20.22 -4.03
CA VAL A 42 6.05 -18.83 -4.14
C VAL A 42 5.74 -18.26 -2.77
N ILE A 43 5.03 -19.03 -1.94
CA ILE A 43 4.65 -18.61 -0.58
C ILE A 43 5.91 -18.45 0.28
N THR A 44 6.82 -19.41 0.21
CA THR A 44 8.09 -19.38 0.95
C THR A 44 8.93 -18.15 0.58
N ASN A 45 9.10 -17.87 -0.70
CA ASN A 45 9.85 -16.70 -1.16
C ASN A 45 9.15 -15.39 -0.75
N ALA A 46 7.82 -15.34 -0.80
CA ALA A 46 7.06 -14.19 -0.34
C ALA A 46 7.27 -13.93 1.16
N MET A 47 7.28 -14.99 1.99
CA MET A 47 7.54 -14.86 3.42
C MET A 47 8.97 -14.39 3.70
N PHE A 48 9.97 -14.91 2.99
CA PHE A 48 11.34 -14.40 3.11
C PHE A 48 11.46 -12.93 2.72
N LEU A 49 10.76 -12.50 1.67
CA LEU A 49 10.72 -11.11 1.27
C LEU A 49 10.11 -10.24 2.38
N VAL A 50 9.01 -10.67 2.99
CA VAL A 50 8.37 -9.95 4.10
C VAL A 50 9.31 -9.84 5.31
N ILE A 51 9.98 -10.94 5.68
CA ILE A 51 10.94 -10.98 6.80
C ILE A 51 12.10 -10.02 6.56
N LEU A 52 12.63 -9.94 5.33
CA LEU A 52 13.73 -9.03 5.01
C LEU A 52 13.27 -7.57 4.85
N PHE A 53 12.06 -7.36 4.33
CA PHE A 53 11.52 -6.06 3.98
C PHE A 53 11.33 -5.17 5.21
N PHE A 54 10.71 -5.66 6.28
CA PHE A 54 10.43 -4.83 7.45
C PHE A 54 11.69 -4.31 8.16
N PRO A 55 12.69 -5.14 8.50
CA PRO A 55 13.95 -4.65 9.06
C PRO A 55 14.66 -3.67 8.14
N THR A 56 14.67 -3.94 6.82
CA THR A 56 15.30 -3.07 5.83
C THR A 56 14.62 -1.69 5.82
N LEU A 57 13.29 -1.65 5.82
CA LEU A 57 12.54 -0.40 5.90
C LEU A 57 12.84 0.39 7.18
N ILE A 58 12.87 -0.29 8.33
CA ILE A 58 13.19 0.36 9.62
C ILE A 58 14.58 0.99 9.57
N VAL A 59 15.58 0.27 9.04
CA VAL A 59 16.94 0.79 8.89
C VAL A 59 16.97 1.98 7.94
N VAL A 60 16.32 1.90 6.78
CA VAL A 60 16.27 2.99 5.80
C VAL A 60 15.62 4.23 6.42
N PHE A 61 14.47 4.10 7.07
CA PHE A 61 13.80 5.22 7.71
C PHE A 61 14.61 5.79 8.88
N SER A 62 15.28 4.95 9.67
CA SER A 62 16.16 5.39 10.75
C SER A 62 17.34 6.22 10.20
N LEU A 63 17.97 5.78 9.10
CA LEU A 63 19.05 6.54 8.45
C LEU A 63 18.57 7.87 7.87
N ILE A 64 17.37 7.89 7.27
CA ILE A 64 16.77 9.13 6.76
C ILE A 64 16.48 10.10 7.91
N GLN A 65 15.85 9.63 8.98
CA GLN A 65 15.59 10.43 10.18
C GLN A 65 16.88 10.99 10.77
N TRP A 66 17.90 10.15 10.94
CA TRP A 66 19.21 10.57 11.44
C TRP A 66 19.83 11.69 10.59
N ARG A 67 19.78 11.55 9.26
CA ARG A 67 20.30 12.58 8.35
C ARG A 67 19.54 13.90 8.50
N LEU A 68 18.21 13.85 8.64
CA LEU A 68 17.37 15.04 8.81
C LEU A 68 17.63 15.73 10.15
N ASP A 69 17.69 14.96 11.24
CA ASP A 69 18.00 15.48 12.57
C ASP A 69 19.37 16.15 12.62
N LYS A 70 20.38 15.55 11.98
CA LYS A 70 21.72 16.16 11.88
C LYS A 70 21.68 17.52 11.18
N ARG A 71 20.86 17.68 10.13
CA ARG A 71 20.69 18.97 9.45
C ARG A 71 19.92 19.96 10.30
N ARG A 72 18.92 19.52 11.07
CA ARG A 72 18.16 20.36 11.99
C ARG A 72 19.06 20.90 13.10
N HIS A 73 19.80 20.03 13.79
CA HIS A 73 20.71 20.42 14.86
C HIS A 73 21.80 21.38 14.39
N ALA A 74 22.38 21.16 13.20
CA ALA A 74 23.35 22.10 12.64
C ALA A 74 22.78 23.52 12.44
N ARG A 75 21.49 23.64 12.08
CA ARG A 75 20.82 24.93 11.94
C ARG A 75 20.51 25.57 13.29
N GLU A 76 20.02 24.78 14.23
CA GLU A 76 19.75 25.22 15.61
C GLU A 76 21.02 25.72 16.30
N ASP A 77 22.12 24.98 16.20
CA ASP A 77 23.41 25.35 16.77
C ASP A 77 23.94 26.65 16.16
N ALA A 78 23.81 26.80 14.83
CA ALA A 78 24.18 28.05 14.16
C ALA A 78 23.29 29.23 14.60
N ALA A 79 22.00 29.01 14.84
CA ALA A 79 21.09 30.04 15.36
C ALA A 79 21.43 30.43 16.80
N LYS A 80 21.65 29.44 17.68
CA LYS A 80 22.07 29.64 19.07
C LYS A 80 23.38 30.42 19.17
N ARG A 81 24.38 30.09 18.33
CA ARG A 81 25.65 30.83 18.27
C ARG A 81 25.46 32.30 17.89
N ARG A 82 24.58 32.60 16.91
CA ARG A 82 24.26 33.98 16.53
C ARG A 82 23.56 34.74 17.66
N ALA A 83 22.59 34.10 18.33
CA ALA A 83 21.89 34.69 19.46
C ALA A 83 22.84 34.99 20.62
N ALA A 84 23.69 34.04 21.01
CA ALA A 84 24.69 34.23 22.07
C ALA A 84 25.69 35.37 21.74
N SER A 85 26.09 35.53 20.48
CA SER A 85 26.94 36.66 20.07
C SER A 85 26.22 38.02 20.08
N ALA A 86 24.88 38.03 19.92
CA ALA A 86 24.09 39.25 19.96
C ALA A 86 23.82 39.69 21.40
N ASP A 87 23.55 38.74 22.30
CA ASP A 87 23.36 39.01 23.74
C ASP A 87 24.61 39.62 24.38
N TRP A 88 25.81 39.19 23.98
CA TRP A 88 27.07 39.78 24.45
C TRP A 88 27.22 41.27 24.10
N ARG A 89 26.48 41.78 23.10
CA ARG A 89 26.50 43.20 22.70
C ARG A 89 25.46 44.06 23.41
N GLY A 90 24.58 43.46 24.23
CA GLY A 90 23.48 44.12 24.94
C GLY A 90 23.68 44.25 26.44
N GLY A 91 24.93 44.28 26.92
CA GLY A 91 25.24 44.46 28.34
C GLY A 91 24.72 45.81 28.86
N TRP A 92 23.84 45.75 29.87
CA TRP A 92 23.67 46.83 30.84
C TRP A 92 24.77 46.75 31.89
#